data_AF-A0A0H1BRG8-F1
#
_entry.id   AF-A0A0H1BRG8-F1
#
_cell.length_a   1.000
_cell.length_b   1.000
_cell.length_c   1.000
_cell.angle_alpha   90.00
_cell.angle_beta   90.00
_cell.angle_gamma   90.00
#
_symmetry.space_group_name_H-M   'P 1'
#
loop_
_entity.id
_entity.type
_entity.pdbx_description
1 polymer ?
#
loop_
_entity_poly.entity_id
_entity_poly.type
_entity_poly.pdbx_seq_one_letter_code
_entity_poly.pdbx_strand_id
1 'polypeptide(L)'
;MSVPRKYRKLGDFHAYYSGAKKAPILTIVIGGNHEASNYLFELYYGGWLAPNIYYMGAANVIRYGPFRIAGLSGIFKKSDYNQPHYERLPYSASDIRSIYHVRDYDVMKLLKIRQPVDMGVSHDWPRRIEWFGDYRKLFRERGHFWESAKIDNLGSPPAEQLLNYLRPAYWFSGHMHIKYSATVKHASNNNITIDDIFKNLSISENLQLQLPNSMFQAAAGAKTQGPTRVSPHIRNDETKFLALDKPGHGREFLEIVEVNSCLATENDDTEQYFTKSPEGKFTLYYDEEWLAITRSTADALIIQGHPAPPVQQTVDERTMVDNLRWVKENITAKGLLKIPENFSRHAPVYDPIYQEKLDEQPLEFPNSQTDSFCRMIEIPNKFSIGGDLGK
;
A
#
# COMPACT_ATOMS: atom_id res chain seq x y z
N MET A 1 7.79 -8.01 -15.28
CA MET A 1 8.47 -8.45 -14.04
C MET A 1 9.96 -8.13 -14.06
N SER A 2 10.45 -7.45 -13.02
CA SER A 2 11.86 -7.10 -12.83
C SER A 2 12.62 -8.23 -12.11
N VAL A 3 12.97 -9.28 -12.87
CA VAL A 3 13.77 -10.42 -12.39
C VAL A 3 14.82 -10.77 -13.44
N PRO A 4 16.08 -11.10 -13.06
CA PRO A 4 17.09 -11.56 -14.01
C PRO A 4 16.56 -12.72 -14.86
N ARG A 5 16.81 -12.70 -16.18
CA ARG A 5 16.22 -13.66 -17.14
C ARG A 5 16.29 -15.13 -16.68
N LYS A 6 17.45 -15.57 -16.18
CA LYS A 6 17.69 -16.95 -15.69
C LYS A 6 16.85 -17.38 -14.48
N TYR A 7 16.24 -16.45 -13.74
CA TYR A 7 15.44 -16.74 -12.55
C TYR A 7 13.94 -16.51 -12.77
N ARG A 8 13.53 -16.06 -13.96
CA ARG A 8 12.11 -15.85 -14.27
C ARG A 8 11.39 -17.20 -14.29
N LYS A 9 10.26 -17.26 -13.59
CA LYS A 9 9.34 -18.39 -13.57
C LYS A 9 7.92 -17.82 -13.59
N LEU A 10 6.99 -18.50 -14.25
CA LEU A 10 5.59 -18.10 -14.29
C LEU A 10 4.92 -18.19 -12.91
N GLY A 11 5.36 -19.14 -12.08
CA GLY A 11 4.73 -19.43 -10.80
C GLY A 11 3.32 -20.01 -10.99
N ASP A 12 2.47 -19.84 -9.98
CA ASP A 12 1.19 -20.54 -9.89
C ASP A 12 -0.03 -19.67 -10.24
N PHE A 13 0.15 -18.34 -10.34
CA PHE A 13 -0.97 -17.40 -10.44
C PHE A 13 -1.82 -17.62 -11.69
N HIS A 14 -1.22 -18.07 -12.80
CA HIS A 14 -1.95 -18.37 -14.04
C HIS A 14 -3.08 -19.39 -13.85
N ALA A 15 -2.96 -20.32 -12.89
CA ALA A 15 -4.00 -21.30 -12.58
C ALA A 15 -5.19 -20.70 -11.83
N TYR A 16 -4.97 -19.63 -11.05
CA TYR A 16 -6.04 -18.88 -10.38
C TYR A 16 -6.76 -17.97 -11.38
N TYR A 17 -5.98 -17.27 -12.23
CA TYR A 17 -6.54 -16.44 -13.30
C TYR A 17 -7.40 -17.24 -14.29
N SER A 18 -6.98 -18.46 -14.64
CA SER A 18 -7.72 -19.32 -15.56
C SER A 18 -9.01 -19.90 -14.97
N GLY A 19 -9.11 -19.94 -13.63
CA GLY A 19 -10.17 -20.62 -12.89
C GLY A 19 -9.89 -22.10 -12.58
N ALA A 20 -8.73 -22.64 -12.97
CA ALA A 20 -8.32 -24.00 -12.63
C ALA A 20 -8.09 -24.20 -11.12
N LYS A 21 -7.71 -23.13 -10.41
CA LYS A 21 -7.65 -23.05 -8.95
C LYS A 21 -8.50 -21.89 -8.45
N LYS A 22 -9.00 -22.01 -7.22
CA LYS A 22 -9.66 -20.93 -6.47
C LYS A 22 -8.99 -20.78 -5.11
N ALA A 23 -8.72 -19.55 -4.69
CA ALA A 23 -8.17 -19.32 -3.35
C ALA A 23 -9.22 -19.72 -2.29
N PRO A 24 -8.86 -20.57 -1.30
CA PRO A 24 -9.82 -21.10 -0.32
C PRO A 24 -10.26 -20.04 0.70
N ILE A 25 -9.45 -19.01 0.89
CA ILE A 25 -9.65 -17.91 1.84
C ILE A 25 -9.53 -16.61 1.05
N LEU A 26 -10.31 -15.61 1.42
CA LEU A 26 -10.15 -14.25 0.90
C LEU A 26 -8.70 -13.81 1.12
N THR A 27 -8.01 -13.51 0.03
CA THR A 27 -6.61 -13.14 0.02
C THR A 27 -6.51 -11.71 -0.47
N ILE A 28 -6.23 -10.77 0.44
CA ILE A 28 -5.99 -9.37 0.12
C ILE A 28 -4.50 -9.21 -0.12
N VAL A 29 -4.11 -8.61 -1.25
CA VAL A 29 -2.70 -8.47 -1.65
C VAL A 29 -2.35 -7.03 -1.99
N ILE A 30 -1.10 -6.67 -1.74
CA ILE A 30 -0.43 -5.49 -2.27
C ILE A 30 0.68 -5.94 -3.23
N GLY A 31 1.16 -5.03 -4.08
CA GLY A 31 2.26 -5.32 -5.00
C GLY A 31 3.61 -5.15 -4.33
N GLY A 32 4.58 -5.97 -4.71
CA GLY A 32 5.99 -5.80 -4.38
C GLY A 32 6.83 -5.43 -5.61
N ASN A 33 8.09 -5.86 -5.63
CA ASN A 33 9.03 -5.60 -6.72
C ASN A 33 9.10 -6.71 -7.79
N HIS A 34 8.46 -7.86 -7.55
CA HIS A 34 8.46 -9.01 -8.48
C HIS A 34 7.05 -9.31 -8.97
N GLU A 35 6.52 -8.40 -9.80
CA GLU A 35 5.12 -8.47 -10.21
C GLU A 35 4.92 -8.57 -11.72
N ALA A 36 3.74 -9.04 -12.11
CA ALA A 36 3.15 -8.74 -13.41
C ALA A 36 2.66 -7.28 -13.40
N SER A 37 3.60 -6.34 -13.44
CA SER A 37 3.33 -4.93 -13.19
C SER A 37 2.33 -4.32 -14.17
N ASN A 38 2.28 -4.77 -15.43
CA ASN A 38 1.23 -4.35 -16.37
C ASN A 38 -0.16 -4.68 -15.84
N TYR A 39 -0.38 -5.93 -15.38
CA TYR A 39 -1.68 -6.36 -14.89
C TYR A 39 -2.07 -5.65 -13.58
N LEU A 40 -1.13 -5.49 -12.64
CA LEU A 40 -1.41 -4.73 -11.42
C LEU A 40 -1.71 -3.26 -11.74
N PHE A 41 -1.04 -2.67 -12.72
CA PHE A 41 -1.23 -1.26 -13.08
C PHE A 41 -2.59 -1.00 -13.74
N GLU A 42 -3.14 -1.97 -14.48
CA GLU A 42 -4.53 -1.93 -14.97
C GLU A 42 -5.56 -1.85 -13.82
N LEU A 43 -5.20 -2.30 -12.62
CA LEU A 43 -6.01 -2.30 -11.40
C LEU A 43 -5.45 -1.30 -10.36
N TYR A 44 -5.01 -0.12 -10.82
CA TYR A 44 -4.40 0.91 -9.98
C TYR A 44 -5.24 1.30 -8.74
N TYR A 45 -6.58 1.34 -8.86
CA TYR A 45 -7.51 1.65 -7.77
C TYR A 45 -7.95 0.42 -6.94
N GLY A 46 -7.37 -0.75 -7.23
CA GLY A 46 -7.72 -2.03 -6.65
C GLY A 46 -8.78 -2.79 -7.46
N GLY A 47 -8.83 -4.11 -7.25
CA GLY A 47 -9.76 -5.00 -7.92
C GLY A 47 -9.40 -6.47 -7.75
N TRP A 48 -10.30 -7.34 -8.20
CA TRP A 48 -10.09 -8.78 -8.15
C TRP A 48 -9.09 -9.22 -9.21
N LEU A 49 -8.02 -9.87 -8.76
CA LEU A 49 -7.04 -10.54 -9.63
C LEU A 49 -7.53 -11.92 -10.09
N ALA A 50 -8.32 -12.57 -9.23
CA ALA A 50 -8.98 -13.84 -9.45
C ALA A 50 -10.08 -14.00 -8.38
N PRO A 51 -10.98 -15.00 -8.45
CA PRO A 51 -11.94 -15.25 -7.39
C PRO A 51 -11.22 -15.45 -6.03
N ASN A 52 -11.67 -14.70 -5.01
CA ASN A 52 -11.08 -14.62 -3.66
C ASN A 52 -9.66 -14.01 -3.57
N ILE A 53 -9.12 -13.38 -4.62
CA ILE A 53 -7.83 -12.68 -4.57
C ILE A 53 -8.05 -11.21 -4.95
N TYR A 54 -8.01 -10.31 -3.97
CA TYR A 54 -8.24 -8.88 -4.15
C TYR A 54 -6.93 -8.10 -4.04
N TYR A 55 -6.56 -7.38 -5.10
CA TYR A 55 -5.44 -6.44 -5.09
C TYR A 55 -5.90 -5.08 -4.60
N MET A 56 -5.15 -4.49 -3.67
CA MET A 56 -5.49 -3.18 -3.14
C MET A 56 -5.24 -2.03 -4.14
N GLY A 57 -4.43 -2.22 -5.18
CA GLY A 57 -4.00 -1.09 -6.03
C GLY A 57 -2.68 -0.50 -5.58
N ALA A 58 -2.29 0.65 -6.14
CA ALA A 58 -1.04 1.33 -5.77
C ALA A 58 -1.06 1.79 -4.29
N ALA A 59 -2.21 2.31 -3.85
CA ALA A 59 -2.53 2.57 -2.45
C ALA A 59 -4.05 2.49 -2.25
N ASN A 60 -4.51 2.08 -1.06
CA ASN A 60 -5.94 1.97 -0.75
C ASN A 60 -6.23 1.96 0.75
N VAL A 61 -7.48 2.26 1.12
CA VAL A 61 -8.08 1.84 2.38
C VAL A 61 -9.39 1.11 2.08
N ILE A 62 -9.48 -0.14 2.51
CA ILE A 62 -10.68 -0.97 2.35
C ILE A 62 -11.20 -1.43 3.71
N ARG A 63 -12.45 -1.89 3.73
CA ARG A 63 -13.11 -2.44 4.92
C ARG A 63 -13.39 -3.92 4.76
N TYR A 64 -13.17 -4.67 5.82
CA TYR A 64 -13.60 -6.06 5.98
C TYR A 64 -14.20 -6.24 7.37
N GLY A 65 -15.53 -6.19 7.48
CA GLY A 65 -16.15 -6.15 8.80
C GLY A 65 -15.82 -4.85 9.54
N PRO A 66 -15.48 -4.92 10.84
CA PRO A 66 -15.06 -3.75 11.61
C PRO A 66 -13.66 -3.24 11.23
N PHE A 67 -12.92 -3.96 10.39
CA PHE A 67 -11.51 -3.67 10.14
C PHE A 67 -11.32 -2.75 8.94
N ARG A 68 -10.58 -1.66 9.13
CA ARG A 68 -9.99 -0.83 8.07
C ARG A 68 -8.55 -1.26 7.82
N ILE A 69 -8.24 -1.52 6.55
CA ILE A 69 -6.94 -1.99 6.11
C ILE A 69 -6.38 -0.97 5.12
N ALA A 70 -5.27 -0.34 5.47
CA ALA A 70 -4.51 0.54 4.58
C ALA A 70 -3.38 -0.24 3.91
N GLY A 71 -3.25 -0.11 2.59
CA GLY A 71 -2.22 -0.76 1.80
C GLY A 71 -1.40 0.23 0.99
N LEU A 72 -0.09 0.03 0.94
CA LEU A 72 0.85 0.73 0.07
C LEU A 72 1.67 -0.30 -0.72
N SER A 73 1.45 -0.36 -2.03
CA SER A 73 2.18 -1.25 -2.92
C SER A 73 3.53 -0.67 -3.34
N GLY A 74 4.50 -1.56 -3.58
CA GLY A 74 5.79 -1.21 -4.17
C GLY A 74 6.93 -1.06 -3.17
N ILE A 75 8.09 -0.66 -3.70
CA ILE A 75 9.31 -0.38 -2.92
C ILE A 75 9.75 1.08 -3.06
N PHE A 76 10.47 1.60 -2.08
CA PHE A 76 10.93 2.99 -2.13
C PHE A 76 12.16 3.16 -3.01
N LYS A 77 12.11 4.13 -3.93
CA LYS A 77 13.27 4.62 -4.67
C LYS A 77 13.27 6.14 -4.73
N LYS A 78 14.25 6.77 -4.08
CA LYS A 78 14.36 8.24 -3.95
C LYS A 78 14.27 9.01 -5.28
N SER A 79 14.88 8.51 -6.36
CA SER A 79 14.88 9.18 -7.66
C SER A 79 13.50 9.26 -8.30
N ASP A 80 12.62 8.31 -7.98
CA ASP A 80 11.34 8.11 -8.65
C ASP A 80 10.19 8.59 -7.76
N TYR A 81 10.43 8.75 -6.45
CA TYR A 81 9.40 9.06 -5.46
C TYR A 81 8.57 10.31 -5.79
N ASN A 82 9.22 11.40 -6.21
CA ASN A 82 8.53 12.66 -6.55
C ASN A 82 8.18 12.76 -8.06
N GLN A 83 8.28 11.65 -8.80
CA GLN A 83 7.92 11.61 -10.21
C GLN A 83 6.47 11.12 -10.35
N PRO A 84 5.75 11.48 -11.42
CA PRO A 84 4.47 10.86 -11.72
C PRO A 84 4.63 9.36 -12.02
N HIS A 85 3.51 8.66 -12.12
CA HIS A 85 3.44 7.35 -12.75
C HIS A 85 3.43 7.56 -14.27
N TYR A 86 4.57 7.39 -14.94
CA TYR A 86 4.70 7.66 -16.38
C TYR A 86 4.81 6.39 -17.23
N GLU A 87 4.89 5.23 -16.58
CA GLU A 87 5.14 3.95 -17.22
C GLU A 87 3.93 3.48 -18.04
N ARG A 88 4.16 3.16 -19.32
CA ARG A 88 3.16 2.55 -20.20
C ARG A 88 3.81 1.51 -21.11
N LEU A 89 3.03 0.51 -21.52
CA LEU A 89 3.48 -0.45 -22.53
C LEU A 89 3.69 0.25 -23.90
N PRO A 90 4.73 -0.13 -24.66
CA PRO A 90 5.78 -1.07 -24.28
C PRO A 90 6.79 -0.44 -23.30
N TYR A 91 7.13 -1.16 -22.24
CA TYR A 91 8.06 -0.73 -21.21
C TYR A 91 9.52 -0.75 -21.65
N SER A 92 10.25 0.32 -21.41
CA SER A 92 11.70 0.28 -21.38
C SER A 92 12.23 -0.55 -20.20
N ALA A 93 13.54 -0.85 -20.20
CA ALA A 93 14.19 -1.46 -19.03
C ALA A 93 14.17 -0.56 -17.77
N SER A 94 13.95 0.75 -17.94
CA SER A 94 13.72 1.67 -16.82
C SER A 94 12.31 1.50 -16.28
N ASP A 95 11.31 1.50 -17.16
CA ASP A 95 9.90 1.41 -16.78
C ASP A 95 9.58 0.12 -16.03
N ILE A 96 10.18 -1.01 -16.44
CA ILE A 96 10.05 -2.29 -15.73
C ILE A 96 10.48 -2.19 -14.26
N ARG A 97 11.41 -1.29 -13.92
CA ARG A 97 11.90 -1.06 -12.56
C ARG A 97 11.11 0.02 -11.85
N SER A 98 10.80 1.12 -12.52
CA SER A 98 10.15 2.27 -11.87
C SER A 98 8.66 2.07 -11.63
N ILE A 99 7.98 1.19 -12.39
CA ILE A 99 6.53 0.95 -12.28
C ILE A 99 6.06 0.47 -10.90
N TYR A 100 6.91 -0.25 -10.16
CA TYR A 100 6.58 -0.72 -8.81
C TYR A 100 7.21 0.15 -7.72
N HIS A 101 7.84 1.29 -8.07
CA HIS A 101 8.35 2.20 -7.06
C HIS A 101 7.22 3.06 -6.48
N VAL A 102 7.20 3.22 -5.17
CA VAL A 102 6.25 4.08 -4.46
C VAL A 102 6.35 5.52 -4.97
N ARG A 103 5.21 6.20 -5.16
CA ARG A 103 5.13 7.64 -5.50
C ARG A 103 4.59 8.47 -4.34
N ASP A 104 5.01 9.73 -4.29
CA ASP A 104 4.52 10.71 -3.33
C ASP A 104 3.00 10.88 -3.42
N TYR A 105 2.45 10.87 -4.64
CA TYR A 105 1.00 10.93 -4.87
C TYR A 105 0.22 9.86 -4.09
N ASP A 106 0.69 8.61 -4.10
CA ASP A 106 0.04 7.49 -3.42
C ASP A 106 0.09 7.65 -1.89
N VAL A 107 1.25 8.07 -1.39
CA VAL A 107 1.51 8.29 0.03
C VAL A 107 0.71 9.49 0.55
N MET A 108 0.63 10.57 -0.22
CA MET A 108 -0.11 11.78 0.14
C MET A 108 -1.61 11.54 0.26
N LYS A 109 -2.19 10.61 -0.52
CA LYS A 109 -3.59 10.18 -0.32
C LYS A 109 -3.77 9.51 1.04
N LEU A 110 -2.89 8.57 1.41
CA LEU A 110 -2.96 7.90 2.72
C LEU A 110 -2.71 8.89 3.88
N LEU A 111 -1.85 9.89 3.69
CA LEU A 111 -1.63 10.98 4.66
C LEU A 111 -2.83 11.95 4.80
N LYS A 112 -3.89 11.79 4.02
CA LYS A 112 -5.15 12.53 4.20
C LYS A 112 -6.17 11.79 5.07
N ILE A 113 -5.92 10.53 5.42
CA ILE A 113 -6.80 9.75 6.30
C ILE A 113 -6.82 10.37 7.69
N ARG A 114 -8.01 10.61 8.24
CA ARG A 114 -8.24 11.19 9.56
C ARG A 114 -8.86 10.18 10.51
N GLN A 115 -9.56 9.18 10.00
CA GLN A 115 -10.16 8.13 10.83
C GLN A 115 -9.14 7.02 11.15
N PRO A 116 -9.25 6.33 12.30
CA PRO A 116 -8.36 5.22 12.69
C PRO A 116 -8.30 4.10 11.65
N VAL A 117 -7.14 3.47 11.51
CA VAL A 117 -6.94 2.27 10.68
C VAL A 117 -6.45 1.14 11.57
N ASP A 118 -6.94 -0.08 11.37
CA ASP A 118 -6.56 -1.23 12.20
C ASP A 118 -5.24 -1.83 11.75
N MET A 119 -5.06 -1.93 10.43
CA MET A 119 -3.93 -2.61 9.81
C MET A 119 -3.31 -1.76 8.70
N GLY A 120 -2.00 -1.52 8.78
CA GLY A 120 -1.18 -1.02 7.68
C GLY A 120 -0.42 -2.15 7.00
N VAL A 121 -0.29 -2.11 5.68
CA VAL A 121 0.46 -3.11 4.91
C VAL A 121 1.35 -2.40 3.90
N SER A 122 2.66 -2.69 3.92
CA SER A 122 3.63 -2.22 2.92
C SER A 122 4.60 -3.33 2.56
N HIS A 123 5.07 -3.39 1.32
CA HIS A 123 6.01 -4.44 0.94
C HIS A 123 7.37 -4.24 1.63
N ASP A 124 7.97 -3.06 1.45
CA ASP A 124 9.14 -2.64 2.22
C ASP A 124 8.78 -2.39 3.69
N TRP A 125 9.75 -2.64 4.57
CA TRP A 125 9.63 -2.29 5.98
C TRP A 125 9.59 -0.77 6.14
N PRO A 126 8.81 -0.22 7.09
CA PRO A 126 9.00 1.14 7.56
C PRO A 126 10.47 1.34 7.96
N ARG A 127 11.09 2.41 7.48
CA ARG A 127 12.49 2.69 7.82
C ARG A 127 12.65 2.84 9.35
N ARG A 128 13.80 2.38 9.87
CA ARG A 128 14.16 2.33 11.31
C ARG A 128 13.35 1.35 12.17
N ILE A 129 12.41 0.59 11.61
CA ILE A 129 11.60 -0.35 12.40
C ILE A 129 12.45 -1.43 13.09
N GLU A 130 13.63 -1.73 12.55
CA GLU A 130 14.60 -2.65 13.15
C GLU A 130 14.94 -2.26 14.58
N TRP A 131 15.01 -0.98 14.91
CA TRP A 131 15.42 -0.49 16.23
C TRP A 131 14.39 -0.71 17.33
N PHE A 132 13.16 -1.06 16.96
CA PHE A 132 12.03 -1.28 17.86
C PHE A 132 11.80 -2.76 18.19
N GLY A 133 12.72 -3.64 17.77
CA GLY A 133 12.72 -5.08 18.06
C GLY A 133 14.10 -5.56 18.51
N ASP A 134 14.37 -6.87 18.36
CA ASP A 134 15.69 -7.45 18.63
C ASP A 134 16.67 -7.20 17.48
N TYR A 135 17.10 -5.95 17.32
CA TYR A 135 18.05 -5.54 16.29
C TYR A 135 19.40 -6.27 16.43
N ARG A 136 19.77 -6.70 17.65
CA ARG A 136 21.02 -7.45 17.89
C ARG A 136 20.96 -8.84 17.28
N LYS A 137 19.83 -9.54 17.40
CA LYS A 137 19.60 -10.81 16.69
C LYS A 137 19.54 -10.57 15.18
N LEU A 138 18.80 -9.56 14.73
CA LEU A 138 18.67 -9.22 13.31
C LEU A 138 20.03 -9.03 12.63
N PHE A 139 20.88 -8.16 13.17
CA PHE A 139 22.18 -7.84 12.56
C PHE A 139 23.19 -8.99 12.66
N ARG A 140 23.05 -9.87 13.64
CA ARG A 140 23.84 -11.10 13.73
C ARG A 140 23.48 -12.09 12.63
N GLU A 141 22.20 -12.23 12.32
CA GLU A 141 21.69 -13.15 11.27
C GLU A 141 21.77 -12.54 9.86
N ARG A 142 21.76 -11.22 9.76
CA ARG A 142 21.73 -10.45 8.51
C ARG A 142 22.71 -9.26 8.60
N GLY A 143 24.01 -9.54 8.59
CA GLY A 143 25.05 -8.50 8.72
C GLY A 143 24.96 -7.37 7.68
N HIS A 144 24.45 -7.61 6.47
CA HIS A 144 24.26 -6.55 5.47
C HIS A 144 23.15 -5.54 5.82
N PHE A 145 22.21 -5.90 6.70
CA PHE A 145 21.23 -4.95 7.23
C PHE A 145 21.89 -3.93 8.14
N TRP A 146 22.92 -4.32 8.89
CA TRP A 146 23.74 -3.40 9.67
C TRP A 146 24.40 -2.34 8.78
N GLU A 147 24.98 -2.76 7.64
CA GLU A 147 25.58 -1.84 6.67
C GLU A 147 24.57 -0.82 6.13
N SER A 148 23.31 -1.23 5.92
CA SER A 148 22.24 -0.33 5.47
C SER A 148 21.75 0.59 6.60
N ALA A 149 21.67 0.09 7.84
CA ALA A 149 21.28 0.85 9.01
C ALA A 149 22.31 1.95 9.36
N LYS A 150 23.62 1.67 9.18
CA LYS A 150 24.71 2.65 9.36
C LYS A 150 24.66 3.85 8.42
N ILE A 151 23.83 3.81 7.38
CA ILE A 151 23.62 4.94 6.46
C ILE A 151 22.16 5.37 6.41
N ASP A 152 21.34 4.95 7.39
CA ASP A 152 19.92 5.28 7.52
C ASP A 152 19.09 4.93 6.26
N ASN A 153 19.43 3.78 5.64
CA ASN A 153 18.85 3.33 4.37
C ASN A 153 18.19 1.94 4.46
N LEU A 154 17.95 1.44 5.67
CA LEU A 154 17.20 0.19 5.86
C LEU A 154 15.70 0.48 5.91
N GLY A 155 14.94 0.02 4.91
CA GLY A 155 13.50 0.23 4.80
C GLY A 155 13.09 1.48 4.02
N SER A 156 11.81 1.82 4.11
CA SER A 156 11.10 2.82 3.30
C SER A 156 10.72 4.04 4.15
N PRO A 157 11.28 5.24 3.87
CA PRO A 157 10.86 6.49 4.51
C PRO A 157 9.36 6.82 4.32
N PRO A 158 8.73 6.57 3.17
CA PRO A 158 7.28 6.78 3.06
C PRO A 158 6.45 5.84 3.94
N ALA A 159 6.83 4.55 4.05
CA ALA A 159 6.16 3.62 4.96
C ALA A 159 6.35 4.03 6.43
N GLU A 160 7.54 4.53 6.79
CA GLU A 160 7.80 5.15 8.09
C GLU A 160 6.87 6.33 8.37
N GLN A 161 6.73 7.24 7.41
CA GLN A 161 5.84 8.41 7.53
C GLN A 161 4.38 8.00 7.73
N LEU A 162 3.92 6.98 7.01
CA LEU A 162 2.56 6.45 7.13
C LEU A 162 2.33 5.73 8.47
N LEU A 163 3.28 4.92 8.94
CA LEU A 163 3.18 4.26 10.23
C LEU A 163 3.01 5.28 11.35
N ASN A 164 3.79 6.38 11.30
CA ASN A 164 3.70 7.48 12.25
C ASN A 164 2.36 8.21 12.24
N TYR A 165 1.84 8.44 11.04
CA TYR A 165 0.67 9.24 10.83
C TYR A 165 -0.62 8.46 11.13
N LEU A 166 -0.71 7.22 10.64
CA LEU A 166 -1.90 6.36 10.75
C LEU A 166 -1.98 5.63 12.09
N ARG A 167 -0.84 5.34 12.72
CA ARG A 167 -0.71 4.58 13.98
C ARG A 167 -1.61 3.35 14.05
N PRO A 168 -1.57 2.43 13.06
CA PRO A 168 -2.46 1.28 13.07
C PRO A 168 -2.12 0.33 14.23
N ALA A 169 -3.06 -0.51 14.65
CA ALA A 169 -2.79 -1.50 15.69
C ALA A 169 -1.69 -2.48 15.22
N TYR A 170 -1.72 -2.85 13.94
CA TYR A 170 -0.71 -3.67 13.29
C TYR A 170 -0.14 -3.03 12.02
N TRP A 171 1.15 -3.23 11.80
CA TRP A 171 1.81 -2.96 10.53
C TRP A 171 2.49 -4.23 10.00
N PHE A 172 2.13 -4.66 8.80
CA PHE A 172 2.66 -5.86 8.17
C PHE A 172 3.58 -5.53 7.00
N SER A 173 4.72 -6.23 6.90
CA SER A 173 5.64 -6.09 5.77
C SER A 173 6.28 -7.39 5.30
N GLY A 174 6.91 -7.34 4.13
CA GLY A 174 7.61 -8.46 3.52
C GLY A 174 9.04 -8.08 3.12
N HIS A 175 9.39 -8.37 1.87
CA HIS A 175 10.64 -8.00 1.15
C HIS A 175 11.97 -8.54 1.71
N MET A 176 12.19 -8.43 3.02
CA MET A 176 13.49 -8.64 3.68
C MET A 176 13.83 -10.11 3.95
N HIS A 177 12.90 -11.04 3.66
CA HIS A 177 13.08 -12.50 3.78
C HIS A 177 13.64 -12.91 5.17
N ILE A 178 13.03 -12.38 6.21
CA ILE A 178 13.26 -12.77 7.60
C ILE A 178 12.01 -12.45 8.41
N LYS A 179 11.62 -13.35 9.32
CA LYS A 179 10.58 -13.01 10.30
C LYS A 179 11.15 -12.03 11.31
N TYR A 180 10.41 -10.96 11.54
CA TYR A 180 10.81 -9.94 12.50
C TYR A 180 9.59 -9.31 13.14
N SER A 181 9.70 -9.04 14.43
CA SER A 181 8.65 -8.39 15.20
C SER A 181 9.23 -7.23 15.98
N ALA A 182 8.48 -6.15 16.02
CA ALA A 182 8.85 -4.93 16.72
C ALA A 182 7.61 -4.26 17.30
N THR A 183 7.81 -3.36 18.26
CA THR A 183 6.72 -2.60 18.87
C THR A 183 7.10 -1.13 18.93
N VAL A 184 6.33 -0.30 18.23
CA VAL A 184 6.48 1.16 18.24
C VAL A 184 5.50 1.73 19.24
N LYS A 185 6.03 2.30 20.33
CA LYS A 185 5.22 3.04 21.30
C LYS A 185 5.12 4.49 20.87
N HIS A 186 3.95 4.89 20.39
CA HIS A 186 3.65 6.26 20.04
C HIS A 186 3.47 7.09 21.30
N ALA A 187 4.01 8.30 21.32
CA ALA A 187 3.75 9.18 22.44
C ALA A 187 2.33 9.74 22.39
N SER A 188 1.76 10.01 23.57
CA SER A 188 0.44 10.62 23.74
C SER A 188 0.36 12.04 23.17
N ASN A 189 1.50 12.68 22.93
CA ASN A 189 1.58 13.98 22.25
C ASN A 189 1.66 13.76 20.74
N ASN A 190 0.64 14.22 20.01
CA ASN A 190 0.51 14.07 18.54
C ASN A 190 1.60 14.79 17.72
N ASN A 191 2.50 15.53 18.36
CA ASN A 191 3.64 16.19 17.73
C ASN A 191 4.92 15.34 17.73
N ILE A 192 4.91 14.16 18.36
CA ILE A 192 6.08 13.27 18.47
C ILE A 192 6.03 12.22 17.35
N THR A 193 7.10 12.16 16.56
CA THR A 193 7.28 11.25 15.41
C THR A 193 8.13 10.01 15.78
N ILE A 194 8.21 8.98 14.93
CA ILE A 194 9.14 7.85 15.14
C ILE A 194 10.58 8.31 15.20
N ASP A 195 10.94 9.40 14.53
CA ASP A 195 12.28 9.98 14.63
C ASP A 195 12.54 10.47 16.06
N ASP A 196 11.54 11.08 16.69
CA ASP A 196 11.63 11.52 18.08
C ASP A 196 11.61 10.33 19.03
N ILE A 197 10.81 9.29 18.75
CA ILE A 197 10.79 8.06 19.56
C ILE A 197 12.13 7.33 19.43
N PHE A 198 12.68 7.22 18.22
CA PHE A 198 13.98 6.62 17.93
C PHE A 198 15.10 7.34 18.67
N LYS A 199 15.12 8.67 18.66
CA LYS A 199 16.09 9.48 19.41
C LYS A 199 16.07 9.21 20.91
N ASN A 200 14.92 8.81 21.44
CA ASN A 200 14.73 8.48 22.85
C ASN A 200 14.98 7.00 23.17
N LEU A 201 15.25 6.14 22.17
CA LEU A 201 15.60 4.74 22.42
C LEU A 201 16.94 4.66 23.14
N SER A 202 17.03 3.78 24.14
CA SER A 202 18.27 3.51 24.88
C SER A 202 19.25 2.67 24.04
N ILE A 203 19.82 3.29 23.01
CA ILE A 203 20.89 2.71 22.19
C ILE A 203 22.23 2.96 22.88
N SER A 204 23.07 1.93 23.03
CA SER A 204 24.38 2.05 23.68
C SER A 204 25.28 3.07 22.97
N GLU A 205 26.05 3.86 23.71
CA GLU A 205 26.96 4.90 23.17
C GLU A 205 27.89 4.37 22.08
N ASN A 206 28.47 3.18 22.25
CA ASN A 206 29.35 2.55 21.25
C ASN A 206 28.65 2.33 19.89
N LEU A 207 27.34 2.05 19.92
CA LEU A 207 26.56 1.87 18.70
C LEU A 207 26.14 3.22 18.10
N GLN A 208 25.81 4.21 18.94
CA GLN A 208 25.52 5.57 18.48
C GLN A 208 26.69 6.17 17.71
N LEU A 209 27.94 5.93 18.15
CA LEU A 209 29.16 6.37 17.46
C LEU A 209 29.34 5.76 16.05
N GLN A 210 28.69 4.64 15.76
CA GLN A 210 28.75 3.97 14.46
C GLN A 210 27.60 4.36 13.53
N LEU A 211 26.62 5.11 14.03
CA LEU A 211 25.44 5.54 13.30
C LEU A 211 25.60 7.00 12.86
N PRO A 212 24.93 7.43 11.78
CA PRO A 212 24.95 8.83 11.36
C PRO A 212 24.41 9.75 12.44
N ASN A 213 25.14 10.81 12.76
CA ASN A 213 24.69 11.83 13.72
C ASN A 213 23.32 12.43 13.34
N SER A 214 22.99 12.47 12.05
CA SER A 214 21.69 12.92 11.54
C SER A 214 20.50 12.09 12.04
N MET A 215 20.72 10.84 12.49
CA MET A 215 19.68 10.03 13.10
C MET A 215 19.29 10.56 14.50
N PHE A 216 20.22 11.21 15.19
CA PHE A 216 20.03 11.69 16.58
C PHE A 216 19.79 13.20 16.67
N GLN A 217 20.13 13.96 15.64
CA GLN A 217 19.93 15.41 15.61
C GLN A 217 18.46 15.77 15.36
N ALA A 218 17.98 16.83 16.01
CA ALA A 218 16.73 17.48 15.61
C ALA A 218 16.89 18.00 14.16
N ALA A 219 15.90 17.77 13.29
CA ALA A 219 15.98 18.23 11.92
C ALA A 219 16.10 19.76 11.90
N ALA A 220 17.30 20.27 11.67
CA ALA A 220 17.56 21.70 11.59
C ALA A 220 16.88 22.27 10.34
N GLY A 221 15.74 22.95 10.51
CA GLY A 221 15.20 23.85 9.50
C GLY A 221 14.35 23.25 8.37
N ALA A 222 13.92 21.98 8.44
CA ALA A 222 12.93 21.48 7.49
C ALA A 222 11.54 22.00 7.89
N LYS A 223 11.07 23.07 7.24
CA LYS A 223 9.64 23.42 7.18
C LYS A 223 8.91 22.27 6.46
N THR A 224 8.63 21.17 7.16
CA THR A 224 7.86 20.04 6.62
C THR A 224 6.42 20.48 6.46
N GLN A 225 6.11 20.91 5.24
CA GLN A 225 4.78 21.25 4.72
C GLN A 225 3.81 20.04 4.60
N GLY A 226 4.02 18.98 5.38
CA GLY A 226 3.09 17.85 5.49
C GLY A 226 2.07 18.08 6.62
N PRO A 227 0.95 17.34 6.67
CA PRO A 227 -0.06 17.46 7.73
C PRO A 227 0.58 17.03 9.06
N THR A 228 1.18 17.99 9.76
CA THR A 228 2.11 17.76 10.88
C THR A 228 1.42 17.29 12.15
N ARG A 229 0.09 17.10 12.12
CA ARG A 229 -0.70 16.73 13.29
C ARG A 229 -1.53 15.48 13.02
N VAL A 230 -1.21 14.42 13.76
CA VAL A 230 -2.02 13.21 13.87
C VAL A 230 -3.45 13.60 14.24
N SER A 231 -4.42 13.00 13.58
CA SER A 231 -5.84 13.29 13.75
C SER A 231 -6.24 13.05 15.21
N PRO A 232 -7.09 13.89 15.83
CA PRO A 232 -7.60 13.64 17.17
C PRO A 232 -8.44 12.35 17.27
N HIS A 233 -8.89 11.80 16.14
CA HIS A 233 -9.57 10.52 16.08
C HIS A 233 -8.59 9.32 16.17
N ILE A 234 -7.34 9.49 15.75
CA ILE A 234 -6.31 8.44 15.81
C ILE A 234 -5.70 8.45 17.21
N ARG A 235 -6.06 7.44 18.02
CA ARG A 235 -5.75 7.39 19.46
C ARG A 235 -4.80 6.27 19.87
N ASN A 236 -4.46 5.36 18.96
CA ASN A 236 -3.54 4.28 19.25
C ASN A 236 -2.19 4.85 19.69
N ASP A 237 -1.70 4.34 20.81
CA ASP A 237 -0.40 4.66 21.40
C ASP A 237 0.62 3.55 21.15
N GLU A 238 0.24 2.47 20.47
CA GLU A 238 1.12 1.37 20.10
C GLU A 238 0.80 0.85 18.69
N THR A 239 1.85 0.53 17.93
CA THR A 239 1.76 -0.26 16.69
C THR A 239 2.66 -1.49 16.81
N LYS A 240 2.08 -2.67 16.59
CA LYS A 240 2.81 -3.93 16.48
C LYS A 240 3.23 -4.16 15.04
N PHE A 241 4.54 -4.28 14.82
CA PHE A 241 5.10 -4.60 13.51
C PHE A 241 5.37 -6.09 13.39
N LEU A 242 5.00 -6.68 12.25
CA LEU A 242 5.34 -8.04 11.88
C LEU A 242 5.77 -8.12 10.42
N ALA A 243 6.96 -8.65 10.18
CA ALA A 243 7.41 -9.09 8.88
C ALA A 243 7.64 -10.60 8.86
N LEU A 244 7.48 -11.21 7.69
CA LEU A 244 7.63 -12.65 7.49
C LEU A 244 8.75 -12.97 6.50
N ASP A 245 9.30 -14.18 6.61
CA ASP A 245 10.25 -14.71 5.63
C ASP A 245 9.52 -15.09 4.32
N LYS A 246 10.27 -15.32 3.25
CA LYS A 246 9.71 -15.93 2.04
C LYS A 246 9.34 -17.40 2.30
N PRO A 247 8.35 -17.95 1.57
CA PRO A 247 8.01 -19.36 1.63
C PRO A 247 9.23 -20.27 1.43
N GLY A 248 9.34 -21.32 2.25
CA GLY A 248 10.39 -22.32 2.14
C GLY A 248 10.51 -23.21 3.36
N HIS A 249 11.19 -24.34 3.20
CA HIS A 249 11.41 -25.31 4.27
C HIS A 249 12.20 -24.67 5.43
N GLY A 250 11.71 -24.84 6.67
CA GLY A 250 12.33 -24.31 7.88
C GLY A 250 12.29 -22.79 8.02
N ARG A 251 11.47 -22.09 7.23
CA ARG A 251 11.31 -20.62 7.28
C ARG A 251 10.00 -20.23 7.94
N GLU A 252 10.02 -19.11 8.62
CA GLU A 252 8.84 -18.54 9.29
C GLU A 252 8.11 -17.57 8.34
N PHE A 253 7.38 -18.14 7.37
CA PHE A 253 6.71 -17.38 6.30
C PHE A 253 5.19 -17.22 6.49
N LEU A 254 4.62 -17.83 7.53
CA LEU A 254 3.19 -17.80 7.85
C LEU A 254 3.01 -17.55 9.35
N GLU A 255 2.13 -16.63 9.68
CA GLU A 255 1.75 -16.31 11.06
C GLU A 255 0.25 -16.07 11.12
N ILE A 256 -0.40 -16.51 12.19
CA ILE A 256 -1.82 -16.27 12.46
C ILE A 256 -1.88 -15.28 13.62
N VAL A 257 -2.46 -14.10 13.37
CA VAL A 257 -2.55 -13.02 14.34
C VAL A 257 -4.01 -12.68 14.58
N GLU A 258 -4.39 -12.56 15.84
CA GLU A 258 -5.68 -12.01 16.24
C GLU A 258 -5.58 -10.47 16.32
N VAL A 259 -6.48 -9.78 15.61
CA VAL A 259 -6.50 -8.32 15.53
C VAL A 259 -7.80 -7.81 16.17
N ASN A 260 -7.67 -6.87 17.10
CA ASN A 260 -8.80 -6.17 17.69
C ASN A 260 -9.06 -4.87 16.93
N SER A 261 -10.32 -4.58 16.64
CA SER A 261 -10.67 -3.33 15.96
C SER A 261 -10.50 -2.13 16.90
N CYS A 262 -9.99 -1.04 16.36
CA CYS A 262 -9.90 0.26 17.01
C CYS A 262 -11.19 1.10 16.88
N LEU A 263 -12.20 0.63 16.13
CA LEU A 263 -13.51 1.25 16.10
C LEU A 263 -14.23 1.02 17.43
N ALA A 264 -14.69 2.10 18.06
CA ALA A 264 -15.64 2.01 19.16
C ALA A 264 -16.97 1.49 18.58
N THR A 265 -17.41 0.32 19.05
CA THR A 265 -18.73 -0.34 18.91
C THR A 265 -19.82 0.32 18.07
N GLU A 266 -20.44 -0.51 17.21
CA GLU A 266 -21.75 -0.39 16.54
C GLU A 266 -22.51 0.93 16.76
N ASN A 267 -22.28 1.88 15.86
CA ASN A 267 -23.21 2.98 15.57
C ASN A 267 -23.99 2.59 14.30
N ASP A 268 -25.22 3.09 14.14
CA ASP A 268 -26.09 2.83 12.97
C ASP A 268 -25.34 2.99 11.62
N ASP A 269 -24.44 3.98 11.51
CA ASP A 269 -23.65 4.26 10.30
C ASP A 269 -22.67 3.15 9.88
N THR A 270 -22.37 2.21 10.79
CA THR A 270 -21.38 1.15 10.57
C THR A 270 -21.98 -0.23 10.41
N GLU A 271 -23.27 -0.43 10.75
CA GLU A 271 -23.96 -1.73 10.78
C GLU A 271 -23.79 -2.53 9.47
N GLN A 272 -23.84 -1.85 8.32
CA GLN A 272 -23.67 -2.46 7.00
C GLN A 272 -22.35 -3.23 6.83
N TYR A 273 -21.28 -2.83 7.53
CA TYR A 273 -19.98 -3.49 7.45
C TYR A 273 -19.94 -4.77 8.30
N PHE A 274 -20.70 -4.83 9.39
CA PHE A 274 -20.63 -5.90 10.40
C PHE A 274 -21.46 -7.14 10.02
N THR A 275 -22.24 -7.07 8.94
CA THR A 275 -23.03 -8.20 8.46
C THR A 275 -22.12 -9.32 7.95
N LYS A 276 -22.26 -10.51 8.54
CA LYS A 276 -21.56 -11.74 8.11
C LYS A 276 -22.44 -12.56 7.16
N SER A 277 -21.79 -13.25 6.23
CA SER A 277 -22.42 -14.28 5.41
C SER A 277 -22.83 -15.49 6.29
N PRO A 278 -23.66 -16.41 5.77
CA PRO A 278 -23.99 -17.66 6.46
C PRO A 278 -22.76 -18.49 6.86
N GLU A 279 -21.66 -18.37 6.11
CA GLU A 279 -20.37 -19.02 6.39
C GLU A 279 -19.53 -18.26 7.43
N GLY A 280 -20.08 -17.23 8.07
CA GLY A 280 -19.43 -16.45 9.12
C GLY A 280 -18.38 -15.47 8.62
N LYS A 281 -18.34 -15.16 7.32
CA LYS A 281 -17.34 -14.27 6.70
C LYS A 281 -17.90 -12.87 6.49
N PHE A 282 -17.10 -11.84 6.72
CA PHE A 282 -17.47 -10.49 6.29
C PHE A 282 -17.31 -10.35 4.78
N THR A 283 -17.81 -9.23 4.23
CA THR A 283 -17.59 -8.85 2.83
C THR A 283 -16.65 -7.64 2.75
N LEU A 284 -15.99 -7.47 1.59
CA LEU A 284 -15.20 -6.29 1.32
C LEU A 284 -16.08 -5.09 0.96
N TYR A 285 -15.74 -3.94 1.54
CA TYR A 285 -16.36 -2.66 1.25
C TYR A 285 -15.28 -1.62 0.92
N TYR A 286 -15.62 -0.71 0.01
CA TYR A 286 -14.89 0.54 -0.16
C TYR A 286 -15.01 1.39 1.11
N ASP A 287 -13.95 2.11 1.46
CA ASP A 287 -13.98 3.06 2.57
C ASP A 287 -14.42 4.44 2.09
N GLU A 288 -15.43 5.03 2.75
CA GLU A 288 -16.01 6.33 2.34
C GLU A 288 -14.98 7.46 2.31
N GLU A 289 -14.11 7.53 3.33
CA GLU A 289 -13.06 8.54 3.42
C GLU A 289 -12.04 8.35 2.29
N TRP A 290 -11.67 7.10 1.99
CA TRP A 290 -10.79 6.80 0.86
C TRP A 290 -11.40 7.14 -0.49
N LEU A 291 -12.70 6.86 -0.71
CA LEU A 291 -13.39 7.25 -1.94
C LEU A 291 -13.40 8.77 -2.10
N ALA A 292 -13.65 9.52 -1.02
CA ALA A 292 -13.63 10.98 -1.02
C ALA A 292 -12.23 11.53 -1.34
N ILE A 293 -11.18 10.95 -0.72
CA ILE A 293 -9.78 11.30 -1.00
C ILE A 293 -9.45 11.01 -2.47
N THR A 294 -9.80 9.84 -2.97
CA THR A 294 -9.53 9.42 -4.34
C THR A 294 -10.23 10.34 -5.35
N ARG A 295 -11.49 10.69 -5.10
CA ARG A 295 -12.26 11.61 -5.95
C ARG A 295 -11.65 13.01 -5.95
N SER A 296 -11.36 13.55 -4.77
CA SER A 296 -10.78 14.89 -4.60
C SER A 296 -9.36 15.04 -5.19
N THR A 297 -8.65 13.93 -5.39
CA THR A 297 -7.26 13.91 -5.89
C THR A 297 -7.13 13.32 -7.29
N ALA A 298 -8.24 13.04 -7.97
CA ALA A 298 -8.23 12.35 -9.27
C ALA A 298 -7.52 13.15 -10.38
N ASP A 299 -7.69 14.46 -10.39
CA ASP A 299 -7.06 15.33 -11.39
C ASP A 299 -5.54 15.39 -11.24
N ALA A 300 -5.03 15.19 -10.02
CA ALA A 300 -3.61 15.21 -9.71
C ALA A 300 -2.86 13.91 -10.09
N LEU A 301 -3.57 12.81 -10.39
CA LEU A 301 -2.94 11.62 -10.95
C LEU A 301 -2.46 11.91 -12.38
N ILE A 302 -1.19 11.70 -12.69
CA ILE A 302 -0.68 11.89 -14.05
C ILE A 302 -0.21 10.54 -14.55
N ILE A 303 -0.72 10.15 -15.72
CA ILE A 303 -0.30 9.01 -16.53
C ILE A 303 0.13 9.58 -17.89
N GLN A 304 1.36 9.32 -18.32
CA GLN A 304 1.94 9.82 -19.60
C GLN A 304 1.91 11.36 -19.80
N GLY A 305 2.66 12.11 -18.97
CA GLY A 305 2.83 13.56 -19.15
C GLY A 305 4.16 14.07 -18.58
N HIS A 306 4.43 15.36 -18.72
CA HIS A 306 5.54 15.99 -18.00
C HIS A 306 5.28 15.92 -16.48
N PRO A 307 6.34 15.77 -15.65
CA PRO A 307 6.18 15.83 -14.20
C PRO A 307 5.45 17.10 -13.81
N ALA A 308 4.28 16.98 -13.19
CA ALA A 308 3.74 18.11 -12.44
C ALA A 308 4.65 18.38 -11.23
N PRO A 309 4.71 19.61 -10.73
CA PRO A 309 5.29 19.86 -9.42
C PRO A 309 4.66 18.92 -8.38
N PRO A 310 5.41 18.53 -7.33
CA PRO A 310 4.91 17.63 -6.29
C PRO A 310 3.54 18.08 -5.82
N VAL A 311 2.61 17.13 -5.65
CA VAL A 311 1.25 17.38 -5.13
C VAL A 311 1.35 17.59 -3.61
N GLN A 312 2.21 18.51 -3.19
CA GLN A 312 2.18 19.06 -1.86
C GLN A 312 1.12 20.19 -1.88
N GLN A 313 0.01 19.93 -1.18
CA GLN A 313 -0.90 20.93 -0.60
C GLN A 313 -2.16 21.42 -1.36
N THR A 314 -2.60 20.86 -2.49
CA THR A 314 -3.69 21.53 -3.24
C THR A 314 -5.13 21.17 -2.87
N VAL A 315 -5.39 19.98 -2.31
CA VAL A 315 -6.76 19.67 -1.84
C VAL A 315 -6.93 20.20 -0.43
N ASP A 316 -7.60 21.36 -0.33
CA ASP A 316 -7.99 21.98 0.92
C ASP A 316 -9.04 21.15 1.69
N GLU A 317 -9.20 21.46 2.98
CA GLU A 317 -10.12 20.75 3.87
C GLU A 317 -11.58 20.85 3.42
N ARG A 318 -11.98 21.97 2.81
CA ARG A 318 -13.34 22.18 2.31
C ARG A 318 -13.65 21.23 1.16
N THR A 319 -12.72 21.09 0.22
CA THR A 319 -12.82 20.18 -0.92
C THR A 319 -12.96 18.74 -0.45
N MET A 320 -12.25 18.35 0.61
CA MET A 320 -12.39 17.02 1.21
C MET A 320 -13.78 16.80 1.83
N VAL A 321 -14.29 17.78 2.58
CA VAL A 321 -15.62 17.72 3.21
C VAL A 321 -16.73 17.62 2.16
N ASP A 322 -16.62 18.39 1.07
CA ASP A 322 -17.60 18.37 -0.01
C ASP A 322 -17.56 17.03 -0.78
N ASN A 323 -16.38 16.46 -1.02
CA ASN A 323 -16.26 15.12 -1.62
C ASN A 323 -16.78 14.01 -0.71
N LEU A 324 -16.56 14.11 0.61
CA LEU A 324 -17.10 13.14 1.57
C LEU A 324 -18.64 13.22 1.62
N ARG A 325 -19.21 14.43 1.60
CA ARG A 325 -20.67 14.62 1.48
C ARG A 325 -21.19 13.98 0.19
N TRP A 326 -20.53 14.24 -0.93
CA TRP A 326 -20.88 13.66 -2.22
C TRP A 326 -20.87 12.12 -2.18
N VAL A 327 -19.84 11.50 -1.57
CA VAL A 327 -19.74 10.04 -1.42
C VAL A 327 -20.91 9.51 -0.59
N LYS A 328 -21.24 10.17 0.53
CA LYS A 328 -22.38 9.75 1.36
C LYS A 328 -23.70 9.77 0.60
N GLU A 329 -23.95 10.83 -0.16
CA GLU A 329 -25.20 11.01 -0.91
C GLU A 329 -25.29 10.11 -2.16
N ASN A 330 -24.18 9.86 -2.84
CA ASN A 330 -24.17 9.20 -4.15
C ASN A 330 -23.74 7.74 -4.13
N ILE A 331 -22.99 7.32 -3.11
CA ILE A 331 -22.46 5.96 -2.97
C ILE A 331 -23.09 5.27 -1.76
N THR A 332 -22.90 5.82 -0.57
CA THR A 332 -23.36 5.21 0.70
C THR A 332 -24.88 5.07 0.72
N ALA A 333 -25.62 6.16 0.50
CA ALA A 333 -27.09 6.15 0.49
C ALA A 333 -27.69 5.25 -0.60
N LYS A 334 -26.93 4.91 -1.65
CA LYS A 334 -27.35 4.01 -2.74
C LYS A 334 -26.89 2.57 -2.52
N GLY A 335 -26.24 2.25 -1.40
CA GLY A 335 -25.75 0.90 -1.09
C GLY A 335 -24.59 0.44 -1.97
N LEU A 336 -23.82 1.37 -2.55
CA LEU A 336 -22.77 1.07 -3.53
C LEU A 336 -21.37 0.88 -2.90
N LEU A 337 -21.26 0.84 -1.57
CA LEU A 337 -19.98 0.65 -0.88
C LEU A 337 -19.48 -0.80 -0.94
N LYS A 338 -20.36 -1.79 -1.14
CA LYS A 338 -19.96 -3.19 -1.28
C LYS A 338 -19.07 -3.33 -2.52
N ILE A 339 -17.85 -3.83 -2.34
CA ILE A 339 -16.97 -4.11 -3.49
C ILE A 339 -17.62 -5.22 -4.31
N PRO A 340 -17.91 -4.99 -5.61
CA PRO A 340 -18.59 -5.98 -6.44
C PRO A 340 -17.68 -7.17 -6.69
N GLU A 341 -18.20 -8.40 -6.60
CA GLU A 341 -17.48 -9.63 -6.99
C GLU A 341 -17.51 -9.80 -8.52
N ASN A 342 -16.89 -8.87 -9.23
CA ASN A 342 -16.97 -8.73 -10.69
C ASN A 342 -15.69 -9.14 -11.43
N PHE A 343 -14.93 -10.11 -10.89
CA PHE A 343 -13.78 -10.65 -11.61
C PHE A 343 -14.20 -11.18 -12.98
N SER A 344 -13.60 -10.65 -14.04
CA SER A 344 -13.74 -11.14 -15.41
C SER A 344 -12.37 -11.24 -16.06
N ARG A 345 -12.08 -12.37 -16.72
CA ARG A 345 -10.88 -12.53 -17.54
C ARG A 345 -10.97 -11.56 -18.72
N HIS A 346 -10.02 -10.65 -18.81
CA HIS A 346 -9.90 -9.61 -19.84
C HIS A 346 -8.67 -9.80 -20.75
N ALA A 347 -7.79 -10.74 -20.41
CA ALA A 347 -6.62 -11.15 -21.18
C ALA A 347 -6.64 -12.68 -21.42
N PRO A 348 -5.92 -13.19 -22.44
CA PRO A 348 -5.77 -14.62 -22.68
C PRO A 348 -5.20 -15.38 -21.47
N VAL A 349 -5.61 -16.63 -21.33
CA VAL A 349 -5.03 -17.55 -20.34
C VAL A 349 -3.70 -18.08 -20.88
N TYR A 350 -2.73 -18.28 -19.99
CA TYR A 350 -1.48 -18.97 -20.33
C TYR A 350 -1.74 -20.35 -20.96
N ASP A 351 -1.18 -20.57 -22.14
CA ASP A 351 -1.21 -21.85 -22.84
C ASP A 351 0.22 -22.43 -22.91
N PRO A 352 0.49 -23.61 -22.34
CA PRO A 352 1.82 -24.22 -22.39
C PRO A 352 2.27 -24.64 -23.80
N ILE A 353 1.34 -24.78 -24.75
CA ILE A 353 1.61 -25.16 -26.14
C ILE A 353 2.10 -23.94 -26.93
N TYR A 354 1.53 -22.77 -26.67
CA TYR A 354 2.00 -21.51 -27.25
C TYR A 354 3.18 -20.97 -26.45
N GLN A 355 4.40 -21.23 -26.93
CA GLN A 355 5.58 -20.55 -26.42
C GLN A 355 5.56 -19.10 -26.91
N GLU A 356 5.06 -18.19 -26.07
CA GLU A 356 5.30 -16.76 -26.25
C GLU A 356 6.79 -16.52 -26.45
N LYS A 357 7.16 -15.71 -27.45
CA LYS A 357 8.56 -15.33 -27.61
C LYS A 357 8.94 -14.48 -26.41
N LEU A 358 9.96 -14.91 -25.67
CA LEU A 358 10.47 -14.23 -24.46
C LEU A 358 10.93 -12.77 -24.69
N ASP A 359 11.01 -12.34 -25.94
CA ASP A 359 11.43 -11.01 -26.37
C ASP A 359 10.24 -10.09 -26.74
N GLU A 360 9.01 -10.61 -26.76
CA GLU A 360 7.79 -9.82 -26.99
C GLU A 360 7.23 -9.28 -25.67
N GLN A 361 6.68 -8.06 -25.69
CA GLN A 361 6.00 -7.48 -24.54
C GLN A 361 4.51 -7.82 -24.55
N PRO A 362 3.88 -7.92 -23.36
CA PRO A 362 2.46 -8.20 -23.29
C PRO A 362 1.67 -7.08 -23.97
N LEU A 363 0.55 -7.45 -24.59
CA LEU A 363 -0.46 -6.50 -25.02
C LEU A 363 -1.12 -5.86 -23.79
N GLU A 364 -1.65 -4.66 -23.98
CA GLU A 364 -2.46 -4.00 -22.96
C GLU A 364 -3.91 -4.45 -23.07
N PHE A 365 -4.51 -4.83 -21.94
CA PHE A 365 -5.90 -5.25 -21.86
C PHE A 365 -6.66 -4.31 -20.91
N PRO A 366 -7.57 -3.46 -21.41
CA PRO A 366 -8.39 -2.63 -20.54
C PRO A 366 -9.15 -3.46 -19.51
N ASN A 367 -9.09 -3.06 -18.24
CA ASN A 367 -9.78 -3.75 -17.16
C ASN A 367 -11.13 -3.08 -16.84
N SER A 368 -12.21 -3.82 -17.00
CA SER A 368 -13.58 -3.34 -16.75
C SER A 368 -13.84 -2.94 -15.30
N GLN A 369 -13.08 -3.49 -14.34
CA GLN A 369 -13.20 -3.14 -12.92
C GLN A 369 -12.76 -1.70 -12.67
N THR A 370 -11.63 -1.29 -13.25
CA THR A 370 -11.12 0.10 -13.16
C THR A 370 -12.08 1.09 -13.82
N ASP A 371 -12.61 0.74 -15.00
CA ASP A 371 -13.62 1.56 -15.66
C ASP A 371 -14.91 1.70 -14.82
N SER A 372 -15.40 0.59 -14.25
CA SER A 372 -16.57 0.60 -13.36
C SER A 372 -16.34 1.44 -12.11
N PHE A 373 -15.16 1.32 -11.50
CA PHE A 373 -14.76 2.11 -10.33
C PHE A 373 -14.72 3.62 -10.66
N CYS A 374 -14.04 4.00 -11.75
CA CYS A 374 -13.94 5.39 -12.18
C CYS A 374 -15.32 6.00 -12.47
N ARG A 375 -16.23 5.26 -13.13
CA ARG A 375 -17.61 5.69 -13.36
C ARG A 375 -18.39 5.84 -12.07
N MET A 376 -18.25 4.90 -11.13
CA MET A 376 -18.95 4.90 -9.85
C MET A 376 -18.65 6.18 -9.06
N ILE A 377 -17.40 6.61 -9.00
CA ILE A 377 -17.00 7.84 -8.27
C ILE A 377 -16.84 9.07 -9.18
N GLU A 378 -17.33 9.00 -10.41
CA GLU A 378 -17.33 10.07 -11.42
C GLU A 378 -15.96 10.73 -11.66
N ILE A 379 -14.90 9.94 -11.83
CA ILE A 379 -13.55 10.43 -12.17
C ILE A 379 -13.10 9.95 -13.56
N PRO A 380 -12.17 10.66 -14.23
CA PRO A 380 -11.60 10.19 -15.49
C PRO A 380 -10.85 8.87 -15.33
N ASN A 381 -11.08 7.93 -16.24
CA ASN A 381 -10.28 6.70 -16.33
C ASN A 381 -8.99 6.93 -17.13
N LYS A 382 -7.93 7.38 -16.42
CA LYS A 382 -6.59 7.65 -16.99
C LYS A 382 -5.84 6.39 -17.44
N PHE A 383 -6.42 5.20 -17.25
CA PHE A 383 -5.85 3.92 -17.67
C PHE A 383 -6.52 3.36 -18.94
N SER A 384 -7.64 3.94 -19.37
CA SER A 384 -8.35 3.51 -20.58
C SER A 384 -7.52 3.76 -21.85
N ILE A 385 -7.62 2.84 -22.81
CA ILE A 385 -6.99 2.99 -24.13
C ILE A 385 -7.95 3.82 -25.01
N GLY A 386 -7.47 4.93 -25.59
CA GLY A 386 -8.16 5.63 -26.67
C GLY A 386 -9.03 6.84 -26.30
N GLY A 387 -8.90 7.41 -25.09
CA GLY A 387 -9.64 8.61 -24.67
C GLY A 387 -9.11 9.94 -25.22
N ASP A 388 -7.83 10.01 -25.60
CA ASP A 388 -7.18 11.24 -26.10
C ASP A 388 -6.96 11.23 -27.62
N LEU A 389 -7.91 10.67 -28.38
CA LEU A 389 -8.10 11.01 -29.79
C LEU A 389 -9.29 11.98 -29.90
N GLY A 390 -9.12 13.20 -29.40
CA GLY A 390 -10.02 14.31 -29.72
C GLY A 390 -10.33 15.24 -28.57
N LYS A 391 -9.50 16.27 -28.39
CA LYS A 391 -9.95 17.67 -28.41
C LYS A 391 -8.94 18.52 -29.14
#